data_AF-A0A7J4PYY6-F1
#
_entry.id   AF-A0A7J4PYY6-F1
#
_cell.length_a   1.000
_cell.length_b   1.000
_cell.length_c   1.000
_cell.angle_alpha   90.00
_cell.angle_beta   90.00
_cell.angle_gamma   90.00
#
_symmetry.space_group_name_H-M   'P 1'
#
loop_
_entity.id
_entity.type
_entity.pdbx_description
1 polymer ?
#
loop_
_entity_poly.entity_id
_entity_poly.type
_entity_poly.pdbx_seq_one_letter_code
_entity_poly.pdbx_strand_id
1 'polypeptide(L)'
;MSLGPGENEVRKLQSTGGSTFTVSLPKPWVLAQGLNARDSLRMDWRPSGALRVTPLDASESVIQKVFFSTNKLPENSLHDHLMGAYISGADE
;
A
#
# COMPACT_ATOMS: atom_id res chain seq x y z
N MET A 1 15.08 -10.71 -12.92
CA MET A 1 13.78 -10.62 -12.23
C MET A 1 13.92 -9.51 -11.23
N SER A 2 13.48 -8.33 -11.64
CA SER A 2 13.53 -7.10 -10.87
C SER A 2 12.50 -7.18 -9.74
N LEU A 3 12.91 -6.69 -8.57
CA LEU A 3 12.12 -6.72 -7.34
C LEU A 3 12.27 -5.33 -6.73
N GLY A 4 11.28 -4.46 -6.94
CA GLY A 4 11.29 -3.09 -6.45
C GLY A 4 9.89 -2.46 -6.45
N PRO A 5 9.71 -1.35 -5.71
CA PRO A 5 8.46 -0.59 -5.71
C PRO A 5 8.16 -0.06 -7.11
N GLY A 6 6.96 -0.35 -7.63
CA GLY A 6 6.48 0.09 -8.94
C GLY A 6 6.41 -0.98 -10.03
N GLU A 7 6.93 -2.19 -9.78
CA GLU A 7 6.79 -3.31 -10.71
C GLU A 7 5.67 -4.27 -10.32
N ASN A 8 4.86 -4.67 -11.30
CA ASN A 8 3.76 -5.62 -11.10
C ASN A 8 4.30 -7.07 -11.17
N GLU A 9 4.26 -7.78 -10.05
CA GLU A 9 4.54 -9.21 -9.99
C GLU A 9 3.23 -10.02 -9.96
N VAL A 10 3.08 -11.01 -10.85
CA VAL A 10 1.90 -11.88 -10.88
C VAL A 10 2.20 -13.17 -10.12
N ARG A 11 1.39 -13.47 -9.12
CA ARG A 11 1.45 -14.73 -8.35
C ARG A 11 0.16 -15.50 -8.45
N LYS A 12 0.25 -16.83 -8.44
CA LYS A 12 -0.92 -17.71 -8.43
C LYS A 12 -1.47 -17.81 -7.01
N LEU A 13 -2.79 -17.78 -6.90
CA LEU A 13 -3.50 -18.20 -5.70
C LEU A 13 -3.34 -19.71 -5.53
N GLN A 14 -2.99 -20.14 -4.33
CA GLN A 14 -2.87 -21.53 -3.95
C GLN A 14 -4.09 -21.91 -3.12
N SER A 15 -4.77 -23.01 -3.47
CA SER A 15 -5.82 -23.54 -2.62
C SER A 15 -5.19 -24.29 -1.45
N THR A 16 -5.60 -23.94 -0.24
CA THR A 16 -5.22 -24.66 0.98
C THR A 16 -6.41 -25.46 1.49
N GLY A 17 -6.90 -26.41 0.68
CA GLY A 17 -8.11 -27.18 0.99
C GLY A 17 -9.27 -26.26 1.39
N GLY A 18 -10.11 -26.72 2.33
CA GLY A 18 -11.07 -25.89 3.08
C GLY A 18 -11.80 -24.80 2.28
N SER A 19 -11.92 -23.62 2.89
CA SER A 19 -12.49 -22.41 2.29
C SER A 19 -11.47 -21.28 2.13
N THR A 20 -10.17 -21.60 2.16
CA THR A 20 -9.08 -20.60 2.19
C THR A 20 -8.13 -20.75 1.01
N PHE A 21 -7.59 -19.61 0.60
CA PHE A 21 -6.52 -19.50 -0.39
C PHE A 21 -5.32 -18.82 0.25
N THR A 22 -4.13 -19.16 -0.22
CA THR A 22 -2.88 -18.49 0.14
C THR A 22 -2.23 -17.86 -1.09
N VAL A 23 -1.56 -16.73 -0.86
CA VAL A 23 -0.66 -16.10 -1.81
C VAL A 23 0.65 -15.83 -1.10
N SER A 24 1.77 -16.18 -1.73
CA SER A 24 3.08 -15.85 -1.17
C SER A 24 3.32 -14.35 -1.29
N LEU A 25 3.78 -13.70 -0.23
CA LEU A 25 4.18 -12.29 -0.28
C LEU A 25 5.60 -12.13 -0.84
N PRO A 26 5.93 -11.01 -1.53
CA PRO A 26 7.28 -10.75 -1.99
C PRO A 26 8.26 -10.68 -0.83
N LYS A 27 9.31 -11.52 -0.85
CA LYS A 27 10.33 -11.55 0.22
C LYS A 27 10.93 -10.17 0.51
N PRO A 28 11.28 -9.33 -0.50
CA PRO A 28 11.79 -7.99 -0.24
C PRO A 28 10.78 -7.10 0.49
N TRP A 29 9.49 -7.21 0.18
CA TRP A 29 8.44 -6.46 0.89
C TRP A 29 8.34 -6.90 2.35
N VAL A 30 8.33 -8.22 2.62
CA VAL A 30 8.29 -8.77 3.98
C VAL A 30 9.48 -8.25 4.81
N LEU A 31 10.69 -8.28 4.24
CA LEU A 31 11.89 -7.77 4.90
C LEU A 31 11.86 -6.25 5.11
N ALA A 32 11.38 -5.48 4.12
CA ALA A 32 11.25 -4.03 4.22
C ALA A 32 10.23 -3.60 5.29
N GLN A 33 9.21 -4.42 5.55
CA GLN A 33 8.25 -4.20 6.63
C GLN A 33 8.75 -4.72 8.00
N GLY A 34 9.95 -5.30 8.07
CA GLY A 34 10.51 -5.84 9.31
C GLY A 34 9.77 -7.08 9.84
N LEU A 35 9.04 -7.79 8.96
CA LEU A 35 8.18 -8.91 9.34
C LEU A 35 8.95 -10.24 9.38
N ASN A 36 8.49 -11.10 10.28
CA ASN A 36 8.94 -12.48 10.46
C ASN A 36 7.82 -13.48 10.14
N ALA A 37 8.19 -14.75 10.05
CA ALA A 37 7.20 -15.81 9.94
C ALA A 37 6.28 -15.80 11.16
N ARG A 38 4.96 -15.96 10.91
CA ARG A 38 3.87 -15.94 11.90
C ARG A 38 3.44 -14.56 12.40
N ASP A 39 4.07 -13.48 11.92
CA ASP A 39 3.58 -12.12 12.21
C ASP A 39 2.19 -11.92 11.59
N SER A 40 1.37 -11.12 12.27
CA SER A 40 -0.01 -10.88 11.85
C SER A 40 -0.10 -9.75 10.84
N LEU A 41 -0.99 -9.92 9.87
CA LEU A 41 -1.30 -8.94 8.84
C LEU A 41 -2.77 -8.56 8.91
N ARG A 42 -3.07 -7.30 8.61
CA ARG A 42 -4.42 -6.81 8.34
C ARG A 42 -4.72 -6.90 6.85
N MET A 43 -5.95 -7.24 6.51
CA MET A 43 -6.44 -7.28 5.13
C MET A 43 -7.75 -6.50 5.02
N ASP A 44 -7.77 -5.47 4.17
CA ASP A 44 -8.93 -4.61 3.95
C ASP A 44 -9.32 -4.59 2.48
N TRP A 45 -10.62 -4.62 2.20
CA TRP A 45 -11.17 -4.42 0.86
C TRP A 45 -11.18 -2.92 0.52
N ARG A 46 -10.66 -2.54 -0.65
CA ARG A 46 -10.85 -1.20 -1.20
C ARG A 46 -12.04 -1.19 -2.17
N PRO A 47 -12.78 -0.06 -2.29
CA PRO A 47 -13.88 0.08 -3.25
C PRO A 47 -13.49 -0.19 -4.71
N SER A 48 -12.20 -0.04 -5.05
CA SER A 48 -11.66 -0.37 -6.38
C SER A 48 -11.63 -1.87 -6.69
N GLY A 49 -11.95 -2.74 -5.73
CA GLY A 49 -11.80 -4.19 -5.83
C GLY A 49 -10.39 -4.67 -5.45
N ALA A 50 -9.47 -3.77 -5.10
CA ALA A 50 -8.16 -4.13 -4.60
C ALA A 50 -8.25 -4.67 -3.16
N LEU A 51 -7.44 -5.69 -2.86
CA LEU A 51 -7.21 -6.16 -1.49
C LEU A 51 -5.92 -5.52 -0.96
N ARG A 52 -6.01 -4.74 0.11
CA ARG A 52 -4.85 -4.11 0.76
C ARG A 52 -4.37 -4.99 1.91
N VAL A 53 -3.07 -5.26 1.95
CA VAL A 53 -2.40 -6.01 3.02
C VAL A 53 -1.44 -5.07 3.75
N THR A 54 -1.55 -4.99 5.07
CA THR A 54 -0.67 -4.16 5.92
C THR A 54 -0.21 -4.94 7.14
N PRO A 55 0.99 -4.68 7.70
CA PRO A 55 1.39 -5.26 8.97
C PRO A 55 0.41 -4.85 10.09
N LEU A 56 0.06 -5.77 10.99
CA LEU A 56 -0.89 -5.49 12.06
C LEU A 56 -0.32 -4.50 13.09
N ASP A 57 0.93 -4.73 13.48
CA ASP A 57 1.64 -3.98 14.52
C ASP A 57 2.60 -2.93 13.94
N ALA A 58 2.49 -2.62 12.64
CA ALA A 58 3.18 -1.46 12.11
C ALA A 58 2.70 -0.25 12.91
N SER A 59 3.62 0.36 13.69
CA SER A 59 3.42 1.70 14.25
C SER A 59 2.84 2.53 13.13
N GLU A 60 1.64 3.12 13.29
CA GLU A 60 0.92 3.84 12.26
C GLU A 60 1.92 4.52 11.34
N SER A 61 2.20 3.87 10.19
CA SER A 61 3.26 4.34 9.31
C SER A 61 2.78 5.70 8.90
N VAL A 62 3.48 6.75 9.35
CA VAL A 62 3.01 8.15 9.33
C VAL A 62 2.24 8.38 8.04
N ILE A 63 0.91 8.33 8.10
CA ILE A 63 0.10 8.56 6.91
C ILE A 63 0.43 9.99 6.56
N GLN A 64 1.11 10.19 5.44
CA GLN A 64 1.48 11.52 4.98
C GLN A 64 0.22 12.18 4.45
N LYS A 65 -0.59 12.72 5.36
CA LYS A 65 -1.76 13.52 4.99
C LYS A 65 -1.29 14.89 4.58
N VAL A 66 -1.63 15.27 3.35
CA VAL A 66 -1.39 16.62 2.84
C VAL A 66 -2.72 17.36 2.83
N PHE A 67 -2.77 18.47 3.56
CA PHE A 67 -3.94 19.33 3.59
C PHE A 67 -3.73 20.53 2.67
N PHE A 68 -4.65 20.71 1.72
CA PHE A 68 -4.66 21.86 0.83
C PHE A 68 -5.70 22.88 1.26
N SER A 69 -5.28 24.13 1.44
CA SER A 69 -6.20 25.26 1.63
C SER A 69 -6.52 25.88 0.27
N THR A 70 -7.75 25.76 -0.20
CA THR A 70 -8.21 26.33 -1.49
C THR A 70 -8.00 27.83 -1.58
N ASN A 71 -8.08 28.55 -0.46
CA ASN A 71 -7.84 30.00 -0.40
C ASN A 71 -6.36 30.42 -0.47
N LYS A 72 -5.43 29.48 -0.30
CA LYS A 72 -3.98 29.74 -0.30
C LYS A 72 -3.27 29.13 -1.51
N LEU A 73 -4.00 28.37 -2.33
CA LEU A 73 -3.46 27.82 -3.56
C LEU A 73 -3.44 28.90 -4.64
N PRO A 74 -2.34 29.01 -5.41
CA PRO A 74 -2.34 29.78 -6.65
C PRO A 74 -3.48 29.35 -7.59
N GLU A 75 -3.96 30.28 -8.42
CA GLU A 75 -4.97 29.93 -9.43
C GLU A 75 -4.46 28.82 -10.34
N ASN A 76 -5.35 27.88 -10.68
CA ASN A 76 -5.10 26.73 -11.55
C ASN A 76 -3.97 25.77 -11.12
N SER A 77 -3.48 25.82 -9.86
CA SER A 77 -2.38 24.97 -9.41
C SER A 77 -2.80 23.70 -8.65
N LEU A 78 -4.10 23.46 -8.44
CA LEU A 78 -4.60 22.33 -7.64
C LEU A 78 -4.10 20.98 -8.18
N HIS A 79 -4.11 20.80 -9.51
CA HIS A 79 -3.65 19.56 -10.14
C HIS A 79 -2.17 19.28 -9.83
N ASP A 80 -1.30 20.28 -9.96
CA ASP A 80 0.13 20.13 -9.68
C ASP A 80 0.39 19.79 -8.21
N HIS A 81 -0.39 20.37 -7.30
CA HIS A 81 -0.30 20.12 -5.87
C HIS A 81 -0.76 18.71 -5.51
N LEU A 82 -1.86 18.24 -6.11
CA LEU A 82 -2.33 16.85 -5.96
C LEU A 82 -1.32 15.85 -6.50
N MET A 83 -0.74 16.13 -7.67
CA MET A 83 0.34 15.31 -8.24
C MET A 83 1.57 15.29 -7.33
N GLY A 84 1.96 16.44 -6.79
CA GLY A 84 3.06 16.55 -5.83
C GLY A 84 2.83 15.75 -4.55
N ALA A 85 1.63 15.82 -3.98
CA ALA A 85 1.27 15.01 -2.81
C ALA A 85 1.31 13.51 -3.13
N TYR A 86 0.74 13.09 -4.25
CA TYR A 86 0.75 11.69 -4.67
C TYR A 86 2.18 11.15 -4.86
N ILE A 87 3.05 11.88 -5.56
CA ILE A 87 4.47 11.51 -5.76
C ILE A 87 5.22 11.44 -4.42
N SER A 88 4.85 12.30 -3.46
CA SER A 88 5.46 12.31 -2.13
C SER A 88 5.04 11.13 -1.24
N GLY A 89 4.11 10.30 -1.70
CA GLY A 89 3.59 9.16 -0.94
C GLY A 89 2.46 9.54 0.01
N ALA A 90 1.77 10.65 -0.25
CA ALA A 90 0.53 10.95 0.44
C ALA A 90 -0.53 9.89 0.10
N ASP A 91 -1.17 9.35 1.14
CA ASP A 91 -2.27 8.40 1.04
C ASP A 91 -3.50 8.96 1.76
N GLU A 92 -4.68 8.43 1.44
CA GLU A 92 -6.00 8.86 1.94
C GLU A 92 -6.14 8.74 3.48
#